data_AF-A0A9D0QT44-F1
#
_entry.id   AF-A0A9D0QT44-F1
#
_cell.length_a   1.000
_cell.length_b   1.000
_cell.length_c   1.000
_cell.angle_alpha   90.00
_cell.angle_beta   90.00
_cell.angle_gamma   90.00
#
_symmetry.space_group_name_H-M   'P 1'
#
loop_
_entity.id
_entity.type
_entity.pdbx_description
1 polymer ?
#
loop_
_entity_poly.entity_id
_entity_poly.type
_entity_poly.pdbx_seq_one_letter_code
_entity_poly.pdbx_strand_id
1 'polypeptide(L)'
;MPLIEWTQELAVGVPSIDEAHHEFVDLLNALPEASEADFSRLFVKLVAHSREHFAEEERMMERTSFPVIAVHKAEHERVLTELEQIQQLLEEGDFASARAYVEDQLSAWFVLHRNTMDYVTAAHIQRTLG
;
A
#
# COMPACT_ATOMS: atom_id res chain seq x y z
N MET A 1 13.88 12.90 5.77
CA MET A 1 12.98 13.43 4.71
C MET A 1 11.91 12.39 4.50
N PRO A 2 10.67 12.74 4.09
CA PRO A 2 9.68 11.72 3.78
C PRO A 2 10.17 10.86 2.61
N LEU A 3 9.87 9.56 2.64
CA LEU A 3 10.08 8.67 1.50
C LEU A 3 9.18 9.08 0.33
N ILE A 4 7.94 9.46 0.66
CA ILE A 4 6.94 9.94 -0.29
C ILE A 4 6.32 11.21 0.26
N GLU A 5 6.43 12.31 -0.48
CA GLU A 5 5.67 13.52 -0.17
C GLU A 5 4.25 13.38 -0.73
N TRP A 6 3.24 13.41 0.15
CA TRP A 6 1.85 13.38 -0.31
C TRP A 6 1.52 14.66 -1.06
N THR A 7 1.04 14.53 -2.30
CA THR A 7 0.51 15.63 -3.10
C THR A 7 -0.85 15.24 -3.68
N GLN A 8 -1.63 16.22 -4.12
CA GLN A 8 -2.92 15.98 -4.77
C GLN A 8 -2.78 15.11 -6.05
N GLU A 9 -1.59 15.02 -6.63
CA GLU A 9 -1.31 14.18 -7.80
C GLU A 9 -1.36 12.68 -7.48
N LEU A 10 -1.22 12.29 -6.21
CA LEU A 10 -1.35 10.91 -5.72
C LEU A 10 -2.79 10.51 -5.40
N ALA A 11 -3.74 11.45 -5.35
CA ALA A 11 -5.16 11.13 -5.21
C ALA A 11 -5.74 10.59 -6.52
N VAL A 12 -6.45 9.46 -6.48
CA VAL A 12 -7.14 8.84 -7.61
C VAL A 12 -8.61 9.28 -7.70
N GLY A 13 -9.11 10.02 -6.71
CA GLY A 13 -10.42 10.69 -6.74
C GLY A 13 -11.58 9.82 -6.26
N VAL A 14 -11.29 8.67 -5.64
CA VAL A 14 -12.27 7.86 -4.89
C VAL A 14 -11.98 8.08 -3.41
N PRO A 15 -12.85 8.76 -2.64
CA PRO A 15 -12.51 9.24 -1.29
C PRO A 15 -11.96 8.17 -0.34
N SER A 16 -12.52 6.97 -0.35
CA SER A 16 -12.05 5.86 0.49
C SER A 16 -10.67 5.31 0.06
N ILE A 17 -10.36 5.34 -1.24
CA ILE A 17 -9.04 4.94 -1.74
C ILE A 17 -8.02 6.04 -1.41
N ASP A 18 -8.37 7.31 -1.62
CA ASP A 18 -7.49 8.44 -1.32
C ASP A 18 -7.13 8.52 0.16
N GLU A 19 -8.10 8.28 1.05
CA GLU A 19 -7.88 8.19 2.51
C GLU A 19 -6.92 7.05 2.85
N ALA A 20 -7.16 5.84 2.34
CA ALA A 20 -6.28 4.69 2.58
C ALA A 20 -4.86 4.91 2.02
N HIS A 21 -4.73 5.55 0.86
CA HIS A 21 -3.43 5.89 0.27
C HIS A 21 -2.67 6.91 1.13
N HIS A 22 -3.36 7.92 1.67
CA HIS A 22 -2.74 8.90 2.55
C HIS A 22 -2.23 8.24 3.84
N GLU A 23 -3.06 7.40 4.47
CA GLU A 23 -2.68 6.67 5.67
C GLU A 23 -1.50 5.71 5.43
N PHE A 24 -1.47 5.04 4.26
CA PHE A 24 -0.34 4.21 3.87
C PHE A 24 0.95 5.03 3.76
N VAL A 25 0.91 6.20 3.10
CA VAL A 25 2.06 7.10 2.97
C VAL A 25 2.52 7.63 4.32
N ASP A 26 1.60 7.97 5.23
CA ASP A 26 1.95 8.41 6.59
C ASP A 26 2.67 7.30 7.38
N LEU A 27 2.16 6.06 7.31
CA LEU A 27 2.80 4.90 7.94
C LEU A 27 4.19 4.63 7.34
N LEU A 28 4.30 4.69 6.01
CA LEU A 28 5.55 4.47 5.28
C LEU A 28 6.60 5.53 5.68
N ASN A 29 6.23 6.80 5.73
CA ASN A 29 7.11 7.90 6.10
C ASN A 29 7.57 7.88 7.57
N ALA A 30 6.80 7.24 8.45
CA ALA A 30 7.14 7.12 9.87
C ALA A 30 8.20 6.03 10.16
N LEU A 31 8.42 5.10 9.23
CA LEU A 31 9.27 3.92 9.45
C LEU A 31 10.79 4.19 9.47
N PRO A 32 11.39 4.97 8.54
CA PRO A 32 12.86 5.09 8.44
C PRO A 32 13.54 5.53 9.75
N GLU A 33 12.97 6.52 10.41
CA GLU A 33 13.52 7.15 11.62
C GLU A 33 12.97 6.53 12.91
N ALA A 34 12.13 5.49 12.82
CA ALA A 34 11.56 4.84 13.99
C ALA A 34 12.61 4.06 14.79
N SER A 35 12.48 4.09 16.12
CA SER A 35 13.15 3.15 17.01
C SER A 35 12.79 1.71 16.61
N GLU A 36 13.61 0.71 16.92
CA GLU A 36 13.28 -0.69 16.59
C GLU A 36 11.91 -1.13 17.11
N ALA A 37 11.58 -0.77 18.36
CA ALA A 37 10.28 -1.07 18.96
C ALA A 37 9.12 -0.37 18.22
N ASP A 38 9.29 0.90 17.85
CA ASP A 38 8.29 1.63 17.08
C ASP A 38 8.20 1.13 15.64
N PHE A 39 9.32 0.71 15.03
CA PHE A 39 9.38 0.15 13.69
C PHE A 39 8.53 -1.11 13.64
N SER A 40 8.74 -2.07 14.53
CA SER A 40 7.92 -3.30 14.58
C SER A 40 6.44 -2.97 14.75
N ARG A 41 6.10 -2.03 15.65
CA ARG A 41 4.71 -1.62 15.88
C ARG A 41 4.08 -0.95 14.65
N LEU A 42 4.81 -0.06 13.98
CA LEU A 42 4.35 0.65 12.79
C LEU A 42 4.25 -0.29 11.59
N PHE A 43 5.20 -1.22 11.45
CA PHE A 43 5.20 -2.20 10.38
C PHE A 43 3.99 -3.14 10.48
N VAL A 44 3.65 -3.62 11.68
CA VAL A 44 2.41 -4.39 11.90
C VAL A 44 1.16 -3.59 11.51
N LYS A 45 1.13 -2.29 11.81
CA LYS A 45 0.03 -1.42 11.38
C LYS A 45 -0.01 -1.26 9.86
N LEU A 46 1.12 -1.09 9.20
CA LEU A 46 1.22 -1.00 7.75
C LEU A 46 0.70 -2.28 7.07
N VAL A 47 1.10 -3.46 7.57
CA VAL A 47 0.62 -4.76 7.05
C VAL A 47 -0.90 -4.88 7.20
N ALA A 48 -1.44 -4.55 8.38
CA ALA A 48 -2.87 -4.61 8.63
C ALA A 48 -3.65 -3.64 7.74
N HIS A 49 -3.15 -2.41 7.61
CA HIS A 49 -3.70 -1.37 6.76
C HIS A 49 -3.74 -1.79 5.29
N SER A 50 -2.62 -2.31 4.75
CA SER A 50 -2.56 -2.79 3.37
C SER A 50 -3.58 -3.90 3.11
N ARG A 51 -3.75 -4.86 4.03
CA ARG A 51 -4.77 -5.91 3.87
C ARG A 51 -6.18 -5.37 3.83
N GLU A 52 -6.51 -4.44 4.71
CA GLU A 52 -7.84 -3.83 4.76
C GLU A 52 -8.13 -3.02 3.49
N HIS A 53 -7.17 -2.19 3.10
CA HIS A 53 -7.25 -1.38 1.90
C HIS A 53 -7.43 -2.25 0.64
N PHE A 54 -6.57 -3.24 0.42
CA PHE A 54 -6.66 -4.14 -0.74
C PHE A 54 -7.98 -4.90 -0.75
N ALA A 55 -8.44 -5.41 0.40
CA ALA A 55 -9.71 -6.10 0.48
C ALA A 55 -10.90 -5.19 0.12
N GLU A 56 -10.86 -3.91 0.50
CA GLU A 56 -11.92 -2.98 0.13
C GLU A 56 -11.87 -2.58 -1.35
N GLU A 57 -10.69 -2.33 -1.90
CA GLU A 57 -10.53 -2.07 -3.33
C GLU A 57 -11.00 -3.26 -4.16
N GLU A 58 -10.65 -4.48 -3.77
CA GLU A 58 -11.10 -5.70 -4.43
C GLU A 58 -12.62 -5.85 -4.42
N ARG A 59 -13.28 -5.55 -3.29
CA ARG A 59 -14.76 -5.53 -3.24
C ARG A 59 -15.33 -4.48 -4.19
N MET A 60 -14.71 -3.31 -4.31
CA MET A 60 -15.14 -2.29 -5.27
C MET A 60 -14.94 -2.76 -6.72
N MET A 61 -13.82 -3.41 -7.03
CA MET A 61 -13.56 -4.02 -8.32
C MET A 61 -14.59 -5.10 -8.68
N GLU A 62 -14.91 -6.00 -7.74
CA GLU A 62 -15.92 -7.05 -7.93
C GLU A 62 -17.31 -6.45 -8.19
N ARG A 63 -17.73 -5.51 -7.34
CA ARG A 63 -19.05 -4.85 -7.43
C ARG A 63 -19.24 -4.08 -8.72
N THR A 64 -18.16 -3.53 -9.29
CA THR A 64 -18.18 -2.76 -10.53
C THR A 64 -17.81 -3.58 -11.76
N SER A 65 -17.58 -4.89 -11.61
CA SER A 65 -17.16 -5.79 -12.69
C SER A 65 -15.89 -5.30 -13.41
N PHE A 66 -14.88 -4.89 -12.65
CA PHE A 66 -13.61 -4.41 -13.20
C PHE A 66 -12.92 -5.50 -14.06
N PRO A 67 -12.62 -5.23 -15.36
CA PRO A 67 -12.23 -6.28 -16.29
C PRO A 67 -10.91 -7.02 -15.99
N VAL A 68 -9.94 -6.36 -15.33
CA VAL A 68 -8.58 -6.91 -15.09
C VAL A 68 -8.32 -7.19 -13.60
N ILE A 69 -9.38 -7.46 -12.84
CA ILE A 69 -9.32 -7.73 -11.40
C ILE A 69 -8.31 -8.82 -11.00
N ALA A 70 -8.19 -9.89 -11.79
CA ALA A 70 -7.30 -11.00 -11.47
C ALA A 70 -5.82 -10.58 -11.42
N VAL A 71 -5.41 -9.65 -12.30
CA VAL A 71 -4.03 -9.16 -12.33
C VAL A 71 -3.77 -8.20 -11.18
N HIS A 72 -4.74 -7.34 -10.84
CA HIS A 72 -4.65 -6.42 -9.70
C HIS A 72 -4.56 -7.18 -8.37
N LYS A 73 -5.45 -8.16 -8.16
CA LYS A 73 -5.42 -9.05 -6.97
C LYS A 73 -4.09 -9.80 -6.82
N ALA A 74 -3.55 -10.32 -7.92
CA ALA A 74 -2.26 -11.02 -7.88
C ALA A 74 -1.11 -10.10 -7.43
N GLU A 75 -1.16 -8.82 -7.80
CA GLU A 75 -0.16 -7.84 -7.37
C GLU A 75 -0.31 -7.49 -5.88
N HIS A 76 -1.55 -7.35 -5.37
CA HIS A 76 -1.80 -7.22 -3.94
C HIS A 76 -1.28 -8.42 -3.14
N GLU A 77 -1.59 -9.65 -3.60
CA GLU A 77 -1.15 -10.88 -2.94
C GLU A 77 0.38 -10.99 -2.92
N ARG A 78 1.06 -10.58 -4.00
CA ARG A 78 2.54 -10.55 -4.07
C ARG A 78 3.11 -9.64 -2.98
N VAL A 79 2.60 -8.42 -2.87
CA VAL A 79 3.10 -7.42 -1.90
C VAL A 79 2.78 -7.83 -0.47
N LEU A 80 1.59 -8.38 -0.21
CA LEU A 80 1.26 -8.94 1.11
C LEU A 80 2.20 -10.08 1.51
N THR A 81 2.58 -10.93 0.56
CA THR A 81 3.55 -12.02 0.80
C THR A 81 4.93 -11.46 1.13
N GLU A 82 5.38 -10.41 0.43
CA GLU A 82 6.65 -9.75 0.74
C GLU A 82 6.63 -9.09 2.13
N LEU A 83 5.53 -8.41 2.46
CA LEU A 83 5.34 -7.83 3.80
C LEU A 83 5.40 -8.87 4.91
N GLU A 84 4.81 -10.06 4.71
CA GLU A 84 4.93 -11.19 5.65
C GLU A 84 6.37 -11.68 5.80
N GLN A 85 7.14 -11.76 4.71
CA GLN A 85 8.56 -12.16 4.75
C GLN A 85 9.40 -11.13 5.52
N ILE A 86 9.16 -9.84 5.30
CA ILE A 86 9.85 -8.78 6.05
C ILE A 86 9.46 -8.79 7.53
N GLN A 87 8.21 -9.13 7.85
CA GLN A 87 7.80 -9.31 9.24
C GLN A 87 8.58 -10.43 9.94
N GLN A 88 8.87 -11.54 9.25
CA GLN A 88 9.72 -12.62 9.78
C GLN A 88 11.15 -12.14 10.02
N LEU A 89 11.74 -11.38 9.08
CA LEU A 89 13.07 -10.78 9.27
C LEU A 89 13.12 -9.86 10.49
N LEU A 90 12.05 -9.09 10.73
CA LEU A 90 11.95 -8.24 11.93
C LEU A 90 11.91 -9.07 13.23
N GLU A 91 11.22 -10.21 13.23
CA GLU A 91 11.18 -11.12 14.38
C GLU A 91 12.55 -11.76 14.66
N GLU A 92 13.38 -11.93 13.63
CA GLU A 92 14.77 -12.38 13.72
C GLU A 92 15.75 -11.25 14.10
N GLY A 93 15.28 -10.00 14.16
CA GLY A 93 16.08 -8.81 14.50
C GLY A 93 16.81 -8.17 13.32
N ASP A 94 16.51 -8.55 12.08
CA ASP A 94 17.08 -7.92 10.88
C ASP A 94 16.30 -6.66 10.47
N PHE A 95 16.44 -5.62 11.29
CA PHE A 95 15.85 -4.31 11.00
C PHE A 95 16.52 -3.58 9.84
N ALA A 96 17.75 -3.96 9.47
CA ALA A 96 18.47 -3.33 8.37
C ALA A 96 17.82 -3.69 7.03
N SER A 97 17.58 -4.97 6.79
CA SER A 97 16.85 -5.45 5.61
C SER A 97 15.43 -4.93 5.55
N ALA A 98 14.73 -4.88 6.69
CA ALA A 98 13.36 -4.36 6.75
C ALA A 98 13.28 -2.86 6.39
N ARG A 99 14.22 -2.05 6.88
CA ARG A 99 14.30 -0.63 6.50
C ARG A 99 14.59 -0.47 5.01
N ALA A 100 15.58 -1.19 4.48
CA ALA A 100 15.90 -1.13 3.05
C ALA A 100 14.72 -1.52 2.16
N TYR A 101 13.94 -2.55 2.55
CA TYR A 101 12.72 -2.91 1.82
C TYR A 101 11.69 -1.77 1.80
N VAL A 102 11.42 -1.15 2.95
CA VAL A 102 10.46 -0.04 3.05
C VAL A 102 10.91 1.16 2.23
N GLU A 103 12.19 1.52 2.33
CA GLU A 103 12.78 2.68 1.68
C GLU A 103 12.85 2.53 0.16
N ASP A 104 13.28 1.38 -0.35
CA ASP A 104 13.56 1.20 -1.77
C ASP A 104 12.43 0.51 -2.53
N GLN A 105 11.90 -0.57 -1.98
CA GLN A 105 11.01 -1.48 -2.72
C GLN A 105 9.54 -1.09 -2.52
N LEU A 106 9.11 -0.93 -1.27
CA LEU A 106 7.71 -0.67 -0.96
C LEU A 106 7.29 0.75 -1.37
N SER A 107 8.16 1.73 -1.17
CA SER A 107 7.92 3.13 -1.58
C SER A 107 7.77 3.25 -3.11
N ALA A 108 8.69 2.64 -3.87
CA ALA A 108 8.68 2.65 -5.32
C ALA A 108 7.50 1.86 -5.87
N TRP A 109 7.18 0.72 -5.24
CA TRP A 109 6.01 -0.09 -5.57
C TRP A 109 4.73 0.73 -5.42
N PHE A 110 4.51 1.41 -4.29
CA PHE A 110 3.30 2.18 -4.07
C PHE A 110 3.08 3.23 -5.17
N VAL A 111 4.12 4.00 -5.51
CA VAL A 111 4.03 5.02 -6.56
C VAL A 111 3.67 4.39 -7.92
N LEU A 112 4.30 3.27 -8.26
CA LEU A 112 4.02 2.57 -9.52
C LEU A 112 2.62 1.98 -9.55
N HIS A 113 2.23 1.26 -8.50
CA HIS A 113 0.93 0.61 -8.36
C HIS A 113 -0.19 1.63 -8.46
N ARG A 114 -0.10 2.71 -7.67
CA ARG A 114 -1.03 3.82 -7.70
C ARG A 114 -1.15 4.45 -9.08
N ASN A 115 -0.03 4.71 -9.76
CA ASN A 115 -0.02 5.40 -11.05
C ASN A 115 -0.51 4.54 -12.23
N THR A 116 -0.55 3.21 -12.07
CA THR A 116 -0.85 2.30 -13.18
C THR A 116 -2.10 1.47 -12.96
N MET A 117 -2.28 0.90 -11.78
CA MET A 117 -3.38 0.00 -11.45
C MET A 117 -4.52 0.80 -10.79
N ASP A 118 -4.26 1.45 -9.65
CA ASP A 118 -5.32 2.13 -8.88
C ASP A 118 -5.91 3.30 -9.65
N TYR A 119 -5.09 4.03 -10.43
CA TYR A 119 -5.59 5.09 -11.29
C TYR A 119 -6.65 4.58 -12.29
N VAL A 120 -6.41 3.41 -12.90
CA VAL A 120 -7.33 2.81 -13.87
C VAL A 120 -8.55 2.23 -13.16
N THR A 121 -8.36 1.60 -12.00
CA THR A 121 -9.42 1.05 -11.14
C THR A 121 -10.35 2.16 -10.66
N ALA A 122 -9.82 3.24 -10.11
CA ALA A 122 -10.58 4.41 -9.67
C ALA A 122 -11.36 5.05 -10.82
N ALA A 123 -10.74 5.23 -11.98
CA ALA A 123 -11.43 5.76 -13.16
C ALA A 123 -12.59 4.84 -13.62
N HIS A 124 -12.47 3.52 -13.46
CA HIS A 124 -13.58 2.58 -13.71
C HIS A 124 -14.69 2.69 -12.67
N ILE A 125 -14.34 2.74 -11.38
CA ILE A 125 -15.29 2.88 -10.27
C ILE A 125 -16.12 4.16 -10.43
N GLN A 126 -15.47 5.30 -10.67
CA GLN A 126 -16.14 6.60 -10.85
C GLN A 126 -17.11 6.59 -12.05
N ARG A 127 -16.77 5.92 -13.15
CA ARG A 127 -17.66 5.79 -14.32
C ARG A 127 -18.85 4.86 -14.08
N THR A 128 -18.76 3.94 -13.13
CA THR A 128 -19.78 2.92 -12.86
C THR A 128 -20.73 3.34 -11.74
N LEU A 129 -20.24 4.12 -10.77
CA LEU A 129 -21.00 4.55 -9.59
C LEU A 129 -21.36 6.05 -9.57
N GLY A 130 -20.75 6.86 -10.46
CA GLY A 130 -21.11 8.26 -10.69
C GLY A 130 -22.20 8.42 -11.74
#